data_AF-A0A8B6CC44-F1
#
_entry.id   AF-A0A8B6CC44-F1
#
_cell.length_a   1.000
_cell.length_b   1.000
_cell.length_c   1.000
_cell.angle_alpha   90.00
_cell.angle_beta   90.00
_cell.angle_gamma   90.00
#
_symmetry.space_group_name_H-M   'P 1'
#
loop_
_entity.id
_entity.type
_entity.pdbx_description
1 polymer ?
#
loop_
_entity_poly.entity_id
_entity_poly.type
_entity_poly.pdbx_seq_one_letter_code
_entity_poly.pdbx_strand_id
1 'polypeptide(L)'
;MAFDASKFLKTPDLEGFDKLKKDELVLLAKHLKLDFKVSMRKQILKNLVIDKLVDAEILGEEALELKVENVDAFKLKQLELEHELKLKELEMKERLEMDKKEKEDEFKLKQDEFKLKQDELKLKQAELEMRERLEMAKLKIEMVKEESNTEVQPKSEYFDAAKNIRLVPRFCEKNSR
;
A
#
# COMPACT_ATOMS: atom_id res chain seq x y z
N MET A 1 37.83 27.36 -58.95
CA MET A 1 37.44 28.78 -58.86
C MET A 1 37.44 29.17 -57.40
N ALA A 2 38.09 30.26 -57.03
CA ALA A 2 38.09 30.73 -55.64
C ALA A 2 36.71 31.34 -55.31
N PHE A 3 36.12 30.95 -54.19
CA PHE A 3 34.90 31.55 -53.68
C PHE A 3 35.16 33.00 -53.26
N ASP A 4 34.23 33.90 -53.58
CA ASP A 4 34.34 35.33 -53.30
C ASP A 4 33.16 35.78 -52.43
N ALA A 5 33.44 36.04 -51.15
CA ALA A 5 32.43 36.40 -50.16
C ALA A 5 31.73 37.72 -50.50
N SER A 6 32.43 38.68 -51.10
CA SER A 6 31.86 39.99 -51.47
C SER A 6 30.82 39.86 -52.58
N LYS A 7 31.01 38.89 -53.50
CA LYS A 7 30.06 38.62 -54.59
C LYS A 7 28.83 37.88 -54.07
N PHE A 8 29.03 36.92 -53.18
CA PHE A 8 27.94 36.14 -52.59
C PHE A 8 26.96 37.01 -51.81
N LEU A 9 27.46 37.98 -51.03
CA LEU A 9 26.60 38.88 -50.23
C LEU A 9 25.73 39.83 -51.06
N LYS A 10 26.04 40.03 -52.36
CA LYS A 10 25.21 40.88 -53.26
C LYS A 10 24.01 40.14 -53.81
N THR A 11 24.12 38.83 -53.98
CA THR A 11 23.05 37.94 -54.45
C THR A 11 23.05 36.70 -53.57
N PRO A 12 22.58 36.82 -52.32
CA PRO A 12 22.56 35.71 -51.38
C PRO A 12 21.57 34.66 -51.87
N ASP A 13 22.05 33.44 -52.07
CA ASP A 13 21.24 32.28 -52.47
C ASP A 13 21.25 31.23 -51.35
N LEU A 14 20.07 30.80 -50.93
CA LEU A 14 19.87 29.81 -49.86
C LEU A 14 20.44 28.44 -50.24
N GLU A 15 20.22 27.99 -51.48
CA GLU A 15 20.79 26.72 -51.95
C GLU A 15 22.31 26.78 -52.08
N GLY A 16 22.82 27.90 -52.60
CA GLY A 16 24.24 28.18 -52.68
C GLY A 16 24.90 28.21 -51.29
N PHE A 17 24.23 28.79 -50.30
CA PHE A 17 24.70 28.85 -48.92
C PHE A 17 24.83 27.45 -48.29
N ASP A 18 23.83 26.58 -48.49
CA ASP A 18 23.83 25.22 -47.93
C ASP A 18 24.99 24.36 -48.47
N LYS A 19 25.35 24.58 -49.74
CA LYS A 19 26.43 23.87 -50.44
C LYS A 19 27.84 24.38 -50.10
N LEU A 20 27.98 25.50 -49.37
CA LEU A 20 29.29 26.09 -49.04
C LEU A 20 30.19 25.12 -48.26
N LYS A 21 31.48 25.14 -48.57
CA LYS A 21 32.52 24.39 -47.85
C LYS A 21 32.92 25.11 -46.56
N LYS A 22 33.60 24.39 -45.65
CA LYS A 22 34.06 24.96 -44.38
C LYS A 22 34.97 26.18 -44.59
N ASP A 23 35.91 26.10 -45.53
CA ASP A 23 36.86 27.18 -45.79
C ASP A 23 36.15 28.43 -46.35
N GLU A 24 35.10 28.24 -47.13
CA GLU A 24 34.26 29.31 -47.70
C GLU A 24 33.41 29.98 -46.61
N LEU A 25 32.83 29.19 -45.70
CA LEU A 25 32.15 29.71 -44.51
C LEU A 25 33.09 30.51 -43.60
N VAL A 26 34.34 30.06 -43.45
CA VAL A 26 35.38 30.79 -42.71
C VAL A 26 35.71 32.12 -43.40
N LEU A 27 35.81 32.14 -44.73
CA LEU A 27 36.01 33.39 -45.48
C LEU A 27 34.81 34.34 -45.34
N LEU A 28 33.59 33.81 -45.41
CA LEU A 28 32.36 34.58 -45.20
C LEU A 28 32.32 35.17 -43.79
N ALA A 29 32.63 34.36 -42.77
CA ALA A 29 32.66 34.79 -41.39
C ALA A 29 33.72 35.88 -41.13
N LYS A 30 34.91 35.76 -41.75
CA LYS A 30 35.94 36.83 -41.73
C LYS A 30 35.42 38.12 -42.35
N HIS A 31 34.75 38.01 -43.50
CA HIS A 31 34.22 39.16 -44.22
C HIS A 31 33.09 39.86 -43.43
N LEU A 32 32.28 39.09 -42.71
CA LEU A 32 31.21 39.57 -41.83
C LEU A 32 31.74 40.03 -40.45
N LYS A 33 33.05 39.93 -40.20
CA LYS A 33 33.70 40.25 -38.91
C LYS A 33 33.07 39.51 -37.72
N LEU A 34 32.68 38.26 -37.94
CA LEU A 34 32.21 37.35 -36.91
C LEU A 34 33.36 36.92 -36.00
N ASP A 35 33.07 36.78 -34.71
CA ASP A 35 33.98 36.11 -33.78
C ASP A 35 33.78 34.59 -33.88
N PHE A 36 34.77 33.89 -34.40
CA PHE A 36 34.71 32.44 -34.59
C PHE A 36 36.09 31.80 -34.41
N LYS A 37 36.09 30.53 -34.03
CA LYS A 37 37.31 29.72 -33.95
C LYS A 37 37.39 28.79 -35.16
N VAL A 38 38.51 28.81 -35.89
CA VAL A 38 38.72 27.95 -37.09
C VAL A 38 38.56 26.45 -36.78
N SER A 39 38.80 26.05 -35.53
CA SER A 39 38.61 24.68 -35.06
C SER A 39 37.13 24.26 -34.90
N MET A 40 36.18 25.18 -35.00
CA MET A 40 34.74 24.87 -34.90
C MET A 40 34.30 23.92 -36.02
N ARG A 41 33.29 23.10 -35.73
CA ARG A 41 32.66 22.21 -36.72
C ARG A 41 31.93 23.07 -37.78
N LYS A 42 31.85 22.55 -39.02
CA LYS A 42 31.18 23.24 -40.15
C LYS A 42 29.76 23.72 -39.77
N GLN A 43 28.98 22.89 -39.09
CA GLN A 43 27.60 23.21 -38.71
C GLN A 43 27.51 24.35 -37.69
N ILE A 44 28.44 24.42 -36.73
CA ILE A 44 28.49 25.52 -35.75
C ILE A 44 28.81 26.84 -36.46
N LEU A 45 29.80 26.82 -37.37
CA LEU A 45 30.13 27.96 -38.24
C LEU A 45 28.95 28.36 -39.12
N LYS A 46 28.25 27.38 -39.71
CA LYS A 46 27.07 27.62 -40.54
C LYS A 46 25.96 28.30 -39.75
N ASN A 47 25.63 27.81 -38.55
CA ASN A 47 24.61 28.42 -37.68
C ASN A 47 24.98 29.87 -37.31
N LEU A 48 26.24 30.13 -36.93
CA LEU A 48 26.74 31.48 -36.60
C LEU A 48 26.65 32.45 -37.78
N VAL A 49 26.92 31.96 -38.99
CA VAL A 49 26.83 32.78 -40.20
C VAL A 49 25.37 33.03 -40.57
N ILE A 50 24.48 32.03 -40.46
CA ILE A 50 23.03 32.20 -40.66
C ILE A 50 22.51 33.28 -39.71
N ASP A 51 22.85 33.19 -38.41
CA ASP A 51 22.45 34.18 -37.40
C ASP A 51 22.78 35.60 -37.85
N LYS A 52 24.00 35.86 -38.30
CA LYS A 52 24.39 37.20 -38.75
C LYS A 52 23.79 37.63 -40.07
N LEU A 53 23.57 36.70 -41.00
CA LEU A 53 22.96 37.03 -42.28
C LEU A 53 21.46 37.35 -42.13
N VAL A 54 20.78 36.69 -41.20
CA VAL A 54 19.40 37.00 -40.83
C VAL A 54 19.35 38.30 -40.03
N ASP A 55 20.22 38.50 -39.04
CA ASP A 55 20.33 39.76 -38.27
C ASP A 55 20.57 40.98 -39.19
N ALA A 56 21.34 40.80 -40.26
CA ALA A 56 21.68 41.85 -41.21
C ALA A 56 20.62 42.02 -42.32
N GLU A 57 19.49 41.31 -42.26
CA GLU A 57 18.41 41.29 -43.26
C GLU A 57 18.91 40.92 -44.68
N ILE A 58 20.03 40.19 -44.77
CA ILE A 58 20.61 39.72 -46.03
C ILE A 58 19.93 38.42 -46.47
N LEU A 59 19.60 37.56 -45.50
CA LEU A 59 18.79 36.36 -45.69
C LEU A 59 17.47 36.49 -44.94
N GLY A 60 16.39 35.93 -45.49
CA GLY A 60 15.11 35.85 -44.80
C GLY A 60 15.10 34.80 -43.68
N GLU A 61 14.03 34.81 -42.88
CA GLU A 61 13.84 33.89 -41.75
C GLU A 61 13.81 32.43 -42.19
N GLU A 62 13.57 32.13 -43.48
CA GLU A 62 13.65 30.79 -44.05
C GLU A 62 15.04 30.16 -43.87
N ALA A 63 16.09 30.98 -43.75
CA ALA A 63 17.44 30.49 -43.48
C ALA A 63 17.61 29.88 -42.08
N LEU A 64 16.73 30.21 -41.12
CA LEU A 64 16.78 29.64 -39.77
C LEU A 64 16.41 28.16 -39.76
N GLU A 65 15.61 27.69 -40.73
CA GLU A 65 15.25 26.27 -40.88
C GLU A 65 16.47 25.40 -41.21
N LEU A 66 17.52 25.98 -41.79
CA LEU A 66 18.77 25.29 -42.11
C LEU A 66 19.68 25.09 -40.89
N LYS A 67 19.31 25.63 -39.72
CA LYS A 67 20.05 25.43 -38.49
C LYS A 67 19.82 24.01 -37.97
N VAL A 68 20.92 23.30 -37.79
CA VAL A 68 20.92 22.02 -37.10
C VAL A 68 21.40 22.26 -35.68
N GLU A 69 20.57 21.94 -34.69
CA GLU A 69 21.02 21.86 -33.31
C GLU A 69 22.08 20.77 -33.19
N ASN A 70 23.30 21.16 -32.83
CA ASN A 70 24.36 20.20 -32.56
C ASN A 70 24.12 19.61 -31.17
N VAL A 71 23.14 18.71 -31.07
CA VAL A 71 22.98 17.90 -29.87
C VAL A 71 24.15 16.92 -29.85
N ASP A 72 25.06 17.13 -28.90
CA ASP A 72 26.24 16.30 -28.77
C ASP A 72 25.78 14.89 -28.38
N ALA A 73 25.88 13.93 -29.31
CA ALA A 73 25.36 12.56 -29.11
C ALA A 73 25.90 11.92 -27.82
N PHE A 74 27.11 12.31 -27.39
CA PHE A 74 27.68 11.91 -26.12
C PHE A 74 26.94 12.46 -24.89
N LYS A 75 26.52 13.74 -24.92
CA LYS A 75 25.72 14.34 -23.85
C LYS A 75 24.33 13.72 -23.77
N LEU A 76 23.72 13.44 -24.93
CA LEU A 76 22.43 12.78 -24.99
C LEU A 76 22.50 11.39 -24.33
N LYS A 77 23.54 10.62 -24.69
CA LYS A 77 23.77 9.29 -24.11
C LYS A 77 24.11 9.32 -22.62
N GLN A 78 24.80 10.35 -22.14
CA GLN A 78 25.00 10.57 -20.70
C GLN A 78 23.69 10.84 -19.97
N LEU A 79 22.83 11.70 -20.52
CA LEU A 79 21.53 12.02 -19.94
C LEU A 79 20.60 10.80 -19.91
N GLU A 80 20.59 10.00 -20.98
CA GLU A 80 19.84 8.74 -21.04
C GLU A 80 20.29 7.77 -19.95
N LEU A 81 21.61 7.57 -19.80
CA LEU A 81 22.16 6.68 -18.78
C LEU A 81 21.86 7.18 -17.35
N GLU A 82 21.96 8.49 -17.11
CA GLU A 82 21.63 9.09 -15.82
C GLU A 82 20.15 8.89 -15.46
N HIS A 83 19.28 9.04 -16.45
CA HIS A 83 17.84 8.81 -16.28
C HIS A 83 17.53 7.33 -16.00
N GLU A 84 18.17 6.42 -16.72
CA GLU A 84 18.03 4.98 -16.51
C GLU A 84 18.47 4.56 -15.10
N LEU A 85 19.60 5.09 -14.62
CA LEU A 85 20.08 4.83 -13.26
C LEU A 85 19.10 5.35 -12.20
N LYS A 86 18.58 6.57 -12.36
CA LYS A 86 17.60 7.15 -11.42
C LYS A 86 16.32 6.33 -11.36
N LEU A 87 15.81 5.86 -12.50
CA LEU A 87 14.63 4.99 -12.52
C LEU A 87 14.89 3.68 -11.78
N LYS A 88 16.06 3.07 -11.99
CA LYS A 88 16.43 1.80 -11.36
C LYS A 88 16.61 1.94 -9.84
N GLU A 89 17.16 3.07 -9.38
CA GLU A 89 17.26 3.39 -7.95
C GLU A 89 15.88 3.56 -7.30
N LEU A 90 14.95 4.25 -7.97
CA LEU A 90 13.59 4.41 -7.49
C LEU A 90 12.85 3.08 -7.40
N GLU A 91 12.91 2.23 -8.43
CA GLU A 91 12.28 0.91 -8.42
C GLU A 91 12.82 0.03 -7.29
N MET A 92 14.14 0.04 -7.08
CA MET A 92 14.77 -0.71 -5.98
C MET A 92 14.31 -0.20 -4.61
N LYS A 93 14.17 1.12 -4.46
CA LYS A 93 13.70 1.71 -3.20
C LYS A 93 12.24 1.34 -2.90
N GLU A 94 11.37 1.40 -3.91
CA GLU A 94 9.96 1.00 -3.76
C GLU A 94 9.83 -0.48 -3.38
N ARG A 95 10.60 -1.37 -4.01
CA ARG A 95 10.63 -2.79 -3.62
C ARG A 95 11.06 -2.99 -2.17
N LEU A 96 12.10 -2.29 -1.73
CA LEU A 96 12.56 -2.37 -0.35
C LEU A 96 11.53 -1.83 0.66
N GLU A 97 10.78 -0.79 0.30
CA GLU A 97 9.69 -0.26 1.13
C GLU A 97 8.51 -1.23 1.20
N MET A 98 8.13 -1.85 0.07
CA MET A 98 7.10 -2.88 0.06
C MET A 98 7.49 -4.10 0.89
N ASP A 99 8.71 -4.64 0.71
CA ASP A 99 9.21 -5.78 1.48
C ASP A 99 9.23 -5.50 2.99
N LYS A 100 9.56 -4.27 3.40
CA LYS A 100 9.51 -3.88 4.82
C LYS A 100 8.08 -3.86 5.34
N LYS A 101 7.17 -3.25 4.59
CA LYS A 101 5.77 -3.17 4.96
C LYS A 101 5.13 -4.56 5.05
N GLU A 102 5.42 -5.44 4.10
CA GLU A 102 4.95 -6.83 4.13
C GLU A 102 5.45 -7.57 5.37
N LYS A 103 6.72 -7.41 5.75
CA LYS A 103 7.26 -8.01 6.98
C LYS A 103 6.63 -7.45 8.25
N GLU A 104 6.37 -6.15 8.30
CA GLU A 104 5.67 -5.52 9.42
C GLU A 104 4.23 -6.04 9.54
N ASP A 105 3.51 -6.11 8.42
CA ASP A 105 2.16 -6.64 8.36
C ASP A 105 2.12 -8.13 8.75
N GLU A 106 3.07 -8.95 8.25
CA GLU A 106 3.20 -10.36 8.62
C GLU A 106 3.46 -10.54 10.11
N PHE A 107 4.34 -9.71 10.69
CA PHE A 107 4.63 -9.75 12.12
C PHE A 107 3.41 -9.38 12.96
N LYS A 108 2.68 -8.34 12.55
CA LYS A 108 1.44 -7.92 13.22
C LYS A 108 0.37 -9.00 13.17
N LEU A 109 0.21 -9.64 12.01
CA LEU A 109 -0.73 -10.73 11.81
C LEU A 109 -0.41 -11.93 12.71
N LYS A 110 0.87 -12.30 12.83
CA LYS A 110 1.34 -13.33 13.76
C LYS A 110 1.06 -12.97 15.22
N GLN A 111 1.23 -11.71 15.60
CA GLN A 111 0.94 -11.25 16.95
C GLN A 111 -0.55 -11.36 17.27
N ASP A 112 -1.40 -10.97 16.34
CA ASP A 112 -2.86 -11.05 16.50
C ASP A 112 -3.36 -12.50 16.51
N GLU A 113 -2.79 -13.37 15.66
CA GLU A 113 -3.08 -14.82 15.68
C GLU A 113 -2.73 -15.44 17.05
N PHE A 114 -1.58 -15.06 17.63
CA PHE A 114 -1.18 -15.55 18.95
C PHE A 114 -2.14 -15.08 20.06
N LYS A 115 -2.58 -13.81 20.03
CA LYS A 115 -3.57 -13.29 20.98
C LYS A 115 -4.90 -14.02 20.86
N LEU A 116 -5.39 -14.24 19.63
CA LEU A 116 -6.63 -14.97 19.40
C LEU A 116 -6.57 -16.40 19.96
N LYS A 117 -5.46 -17.11 19.75
CA LYS A 117 -5.25 -18.44 20.34
C LYS A 117 -5.27 -18.41 21.87
N GLN A 118 -4.65 -17.39 22.47
CA GLN A 118 -4.65 -17.23 23.92
C GLN A 118 -6.06 -16.98 24.46
N ASP A 119 -6.84 -16.14 23.80
CA ASP A 119 -8.20 -15.82 24.23
C ASP A 119 -9.17 -16.98 23.98
N GLU A 120 -9.00 -17.75 22.89
CA GLU A 120 -9.74 -18.98 22.65
C GLU A 120 -9.51 -20.01 23.77
N LEU A 121 -8.26 -20.16 24.23
CA LEU A 121 -7.93 -21.05 25.34
C LEU A 121 -8.58 -20.61 26.65
N LYS A 122 -8.55 -19.31 26.97
CA LYS A 122 -9.24 -18.77 28.15
C LYS A 122 -10.74 -18.99 28.08
N LEU A 123 -11.35 -18.80 26.90
CA LEU A 123 -12.77 -19.01 26.70
C LEU A 123 -13.16 -20.47 26.94
N LYS A 124 -12.39 -21.42 26.39
CA LYS A 124 -12.60 -22.86 26.64
C LYS A 124 -12.47 -23.22 28.11
N GLN A 125 -11.50 -22.64 28.82
CA GLN A 125 -11.35 -22.85 30.27
C GLN A 125 -12.56 -22.32 31.05
N ALA A 126 -13.02 -21.11 30.73
CA ALA A 126 -14.19 -20.51 31.37
C ALA A 126 -15.48 -21.31 31.09
N GLU A 127 -15.64 -21.83 29.87
CA GLU A 127 -16.78 -22.68 29.50
C GLU A 127 -16.78 -24.00 30.29
N LEU A 128 -15.63 -24.64 30.42
CA LEU A 128 -15.48 -25.85 31.24
C LEU A 128 -15.81 -25.58 32.71
N GLU A 129 -15.28 -24.49 33.28
CA GLU A 129 -15.56 -24.13 34.67
C GLU A 129 -17.05 -23.83 34.90
N MET A 130 -17.70 -23.13 33.95
CA MET A 130 -19.13 -22.88 34.02
C MET A 130 -19.93 -24.19 33.95
N ARG A 131 -19.53 -25.13 33.10
CA ARG A 131 -20.17 -26.43 32.97
C ARG A 131 -20.05 -27.24 34.27
N GLU A 132 -18.86 -27.30 34.87
CA GLU A 132 -18.63 -27.97 36.15
C GLU A 132 -19.47 -27.34 37.26
N ARG A 133 -19.56 -26.00 37.31
CA ARG A 133 -20.43 -25.30 38.27
C ARG A 133 -21.91 -25.66 38.08
N LEU A 134 -22.39 -25.76 36.84
CA LEU A 134 -23.75 -26.16 36.54
C LEU A 134 -24.03 -27.62 36.94
N GLU A 135 -23.09 -28.53 36.71
CA GLU A 135 -23.20 -29.94 37.11
C GLU A 135 -23.22 -30.07 38.65
N MET A 136 -22.33 -29.39 39.35
CA MET A 136 -22.32 -29.34 40.82
C MET A 136 -23.60 -28.72 41.40
N ALA A 137 -24.15 -27.69 40.75
CA ALA A 137 -25.41 -27.10 41.16
C ALA A 137 -26.59 -28.07 40.97
N LYS A 138 -26.62 -28.83 39.87
CA LYS A 138 -27.64 -29.88 39.63
C LYS A 138 -27.57 -30.97 40.70
N LEU A 139 -26.38 -31.49 41.00
CA LEU A 139 -26.19 -32.50 42.03
C LEU A 139 -26.63 -32.01 43.42
N LYS A 140 -26.30 -30.77 43.79
CA LYS A 140 -26.76 -30.17 45.05
C LYS A 140 -28.28 -30.09 45.14
N ILE A 141 -28.95 -29.71 44.05
CA ILE A 141 -30.43 -29.66 44.01
C ILE A 141 -31.02 -31.06 44.18
N GLU A 142 -30.41 -32.08 43.57
CA GLU A 142 -30.85 -33.47 43.68
C GLU A 142 -30.69 -34.00 45.10
N MET A 143 -29.55 -33.76 45.75
CA MET A 143 -29.34 -34.12 47.16
C MET A 143 -30.36 -33.47 48.10
N VAL A 144 -30.63 -32.16 47.94
CA VAL A 144 -31.64 -31.46 48.76
C VAL A 144 -33.04 -32.04 48.55
N LYS A 145 -33.37 -32.45 47.31
CA LYS A 145 -34.65 -33.12 47.03
C LYS A 145 -34.73 -34.50 47.70
N GLU A 146 -33.67 -35.28 47.67
CA GLU A 146 -33.61 -36.60 48.34
C GLU A 146 -33.66 -36.47 49.87
N GLU A 147 -33.01 -35.48 50.45
CA GLU A 147 -33.09 -35.14 51.88
C GLU A 147 -34.52 -34.72 52.27
N SER A 148 -35.19 -33.90 51.43
CA SER A 148 -36.59 -33.51 51.67
C SER A 148 -37.61 -34.65 51.50
N ASN A 149 -37.25 -35.71 50.78
CA ASN A 149 -38.06 -36.93 50.66
C ASN A 149 -37.80 -37.96 51.78
N THR A 150 -36.72 -37.81 52.55
CA THR A 150 -36.39 -38.67 53.70
C THR A 150 -36.81 -38.09 55.04
N GLU A 151 -37.22 -36.81 55.12
CA GLU A 151 -38.06 -36.29 56.21
C GLU A 151 -39.50 -36.80 56.08
N VAL A 152 -39.66 -38.11 56.26
CA VAL A 152 -40.94 -38.70 56.64
C VAL A 152 -41.27 -38.11 58.01
N GLN A 153 -42.21 -37.17 58.02
CA GLN A 153 -42.92 -36.71 59.21
C GLN A 153 -43.15 -37.91 60.14
N PRO A 154 -42.82 -37.84 61.44
CA PRO A 154 -43.38 -38.78 62.38
C PRO A 154 -44.88 -38.47 62.42
N LYS A 155 -45.66 -39.13 61.57
CA LYS A 155 -47.09 -39.34 61.82
C LYS A 155 -47.12 -40.14 63.12
N SER A 156 -47.18 -39.44 64.25
CA SER A 156 -47.64 -40.05 65.48
C SER A 156 -49.07 -40.50 65.17
N GLU A 157 -49.22 -41.78 64.86
CA GLU A 157 -50.51 -42.45 64.97
C GLU A 157 -50.90 -42.38 66.44
N TYR A 158 -51.49 -41.25 66.84
CA TYR A 158 -52.13 -41.12 68.13
C TYR A 158 -53.32 -42.07 68.13
N PHE A 159 -53.10 -43.24 68.71
CA PHE A 159 -54.10 -44.28 68.87
C PHE A 159 -55.14 -43.79 69.89
N ASP A 160 -56.24 -43.24 69.38
CA ASP A 160 -57.36 -42.79 70.20
C ASP A 160 -58.22 -44.01 70.61
N ALA A 161 -57.89 -44.58 71.76
CA ALA A 161 -58.57 -45.75 72.32
C ALA A 161 -60.09 -45.51 72.52
N ALA A 162 -60.53 -44.26 72.74
CA ALA A 162 -61.94 -43.94 72.96
C ALA A 162 -62.81 -44.23 71.73
N LYS A 163 -62.23 -44.24 70.53
CA LYS A 163 -62.95 -44.57 69.29
C LYS A 163 -63.24 -46.07 69.12
N ASN A 164 -62.58 -46.94 69.89
CA ASN A 164 -62.69 -48.40 69.77
C ASN A 164 -63.38 -49.07 70.98
N ILE A 165 -63.84 -48.31 71.97
CA ILE A 165 -64.60 -48.87 73.10
C ILE A 165 -66.07 -48.96 72.68
N ARG A 166 -66.54 -50.17 72.36
CA ARG A 166 -67.99 -50.43 72.26
C ARG A 166 -68.61 -50.26 73.64
N LEU A 167 -69.53 -49.29 73.79
CA LEU A 167 -70.35 -49.15 74.99
C LEU A 167 -71.05 -50.49 75.27
N VAL A 168 -70.74 -51.09 76.43
CA VAL A 168 -71.44 -52.25 76.92
C VAL A 168 -72.90 -51.86 77.15
N PRO A 169 -73.89 -52.62 76.65
CA PRO A 169 -75.31 -52.34 76.90
C PRO A 169 -75.57 -52.21 78.41
N ARG A 170 -76.41 -51.24 78.80
CA ARG A 170 -76.76 -51.01 80.21
C ARG A 170 -77.28 -52.31 80.84
N PHE A 171 -76.58 -52.80 81.85
CA PHE A 171 -76.96 -53.95 82.64
C PHE A 171 -78.24 -53.64 83.43
N CYS A 172 -79.29 -54.43 83.22
CA CYS A 172 -80.53 -54.36 83.99
C CYS A 172 -80.63 -55.61 84.87
N GLU A 173 -80.46 -55.45 86.18
CA GLU A 173 -80.68 -56.49 87.18
C GLU A 173 -82.18 -56.85 87.21
N LYS A 174 -82.53 -58.05 86.73
CA LYS A 174 -83.86 -58.62 86.99
C LYS A 174 -83.81 -59.27 88.36
N ASN A 175 -84.39 -58.60 89.35
CA ASN A 175 -84.58 -59.16 90.69
C ASN A 175 -85.38 -60.46 90.62
N SER A 176 -84.79 -61.54 91.13
CA SER A 176 -85.44 -62.82 91.41
C SER A 176 -86.69 -62.64 92.27
N ARG A 177 -87.78 -63.31 91.88
CA ARG A 177 -88.77 -63.89 92.79
C ARG A 177 -89.12 -65.28 92.28
#